data_AF-A0A2I8EZN2-F1
#
_entry.id   AF-A0A2I8EZN2-F1
#
_cell.length_a   1.000
_cell.length_b   1.000
_cell.length_c   1.000
_cell.angle_alpha   90.00
_cell.angle_beta   90.00
_cell.angle_gamma   90.00
#
_symmetry.space_group_name_H-M   'P 1'
#
loop_
_entity.id
_entity.type
_entity.pdbx_description
1 polymer ?
#
loop_
_entity_poly.entity_id
_entity_poly.type
_entity_poly.pdbx_seq_one_letter_code
_entity_poly.pdbx_strand_id
1 'polypeptide(L)' 'MEATNYLKPATRDEHIARYVTQGLHALCVHSGMRAISEGDEIQIDFAAEIYALSRALELLGVDTSMPIHFSCPDQPPPRE' A
#
# COMPACT_ATOMS: atom_id res chain seq x y z
N MET A 1 11.19 7.11 -23.17
CA MET A 1 9.81 6.94 -22.68
C MET A 1 9.84 7.36 -21.22
N GLU A 2 9.50 8.61 -20.92
CA GLU A 2 9.50 9.11 -19.54
C GLU A 2 8.26 8.60 -18.83
N ALA A 3 8.43 7.96 -17.67
CA ALA A 3 7.31 7.55 -16.83
C ALA A 3 6.71 8.81 -16.19
N THR A 4 5.57 9.29 -16.66
CA THR A 4 4.96 10.56 -16.22
C THR A 4 4.16 10.47 -14.92
N ASN A 5 4.16 9.32 -14.22
CA ASN A 5 3.40 9.12 -12.97
C ASN A 5 4.27 9.14 -11.72
N TYR A 6 5.20 10.09 -11.63
CA TYR A 6 5.91 10.38 -10.38
C TYR A 6 5.08 11.39 -9.58
N LEU A 7 4.20 10.89 -8.71
CA LEU A 7 3.50 11.71 -7.72
C LEU A 7 4.54 12.24 -6.71
N LYS A 8 5.08 13.44 -6.95
CA LYS A 8 5.51 14.32 -5.86
C LYS A 8 4.21 14.88 -5.28
N PRO A 9 3.73 14.39 -4.12
CA PRO A 9 2.46 14.84 -3.59
C PRO A 9 2.58 16.33 -3.25
N ALA A 10 1.68 17.14 -3.80
CA ALA A 10 1.57 18.58 -3.56
C ALA A 10 0.40 18.89 -2.63
N THR A 11 -0.59 17.99 -2.53
CA THR A 11 -1.79 18.16 -1.73
C THR A 11 -1.89 17.12 -0.62
N ARG A 12 -2.66 17.44 0.43
CA ARG A 12 -2.96 16.50 1.52
C ARG A 12 -3.50 15.17 0.98
N ASP A 13 -4.42 15.23 0.04
CA ASP A 13 -5.11 14.05 -0.47
C ASP A 13 -4.16 13.19 -1.31
N GLU A 14 -3.22 13.79 -2.05
CA GLU A 14 -2.13 13.07 -2.73
C GLU A 14 -1.15 12.41 -1.74
N HIS A 15 -0.84 13.08 -0.61
CA HIS A 15 -0.03 12.47 0.44
C HIS A 15 -0.74 11.25 1.06
N ILE A 16 -2.03 11.39 1.37
CA ILE A 16 -2.85 10.29 1.91
C ILE A 16 -2.87 9.14 0.90
N ALA A 17 -3.16 9.42 -0.38
CA ALA A 17 -3.16 8.42 -1.44
C ALA A 17 -1.82 7.68 -1.54
N ARG A 18 -0.69 8.39 -1.45
CA ARG A 18 0.66 7.79 -1.43
C ARG A 18 0.86 6.85 -0.25
N TYR A 19 0.53 7.26 0.97
CA TYR A 19 0.74 6.44 2.15
C TYR A 19 -0.19 5.23 2.20
N VAL A 20 -1.46 5.41 1.83
CA VAL A 20 -2.43 4.31 1.72
C VAL A 20 -1.96 3.28 0.68
N THR A 21 -1.48 3.75 -0.47
CA THR A 21 -0.90 2.90 -1.51
C THR A 21 0.28 2.07 -0.98
N GLN A 22 1.17 2.68 -0.20
CA GLN A 22 2.32 1.97 0.37
C GLN A 22 1.89 0.87 1.35
N GLY A 23 0.91 1.15 2.21
CA GLY A 23 0.32 0.15 3.11
C GLY A 23 -0.37 -0.97 2.33
N LEU A 24 -1.18 -0.62 1.33
CA LEU A 24 -1.87 -1.58 0.47
C LEU A 24 -0.89 -2.52 -0.23
N HIS A 25 0.23 -2.02 -0.75
CA HIS A 25 1.26 -2.85 -1.35
C HIS A 25 1.82 -3.88 -0.39
N ALA A 26 2.22 -3.46 0.81
CA ALA A 26 2.75 -4.37 1.81
C ALA A 26 1.74 -5.48 2.15
N LEU A 27 0.47 -5.12 2.33
CA LEU A 27 -0.60 -6.08 2.60
C LEU A 27 -0.82 -7.04 1.42
N CYS A 28 -0.86 -6.54 0.19
CA CYS A 28 -1.00 -7.38 -1.01
C CYS A 28 0.17 -8.35 -1.19
N VAL A 29 1.40 -7.93 -0.88
CA VAL A 29 2.59 -8.79 -0.96
C VAL A 29 2.56 -9.88 0.10
N HIS A 30 2.10 -9.57 1.32
CA HIS A 30 2.17 -10.49 2.45
C HIS A 30 0.90 -11.33 2.64
N SER A 31 -0.22 -10.95 2.05
CA SER A 31 -1.44 -11.76 2.07
C SER A 31 -1.22 -13.10 1.36
N GLY A 32 -1.66 -14.19 1.98
CA GLY A 32 -1.43 -15.56 1.53
C GLY A 32 -0.07 -16.14 1.93
N MET A 33 0.82 -15.37 2.56
CA MET A 33 2.06 -15.93 3.13
C MET A 33 1.76 -16.87 4.30
N ARG A 34 2.56 -17.92 4.42
CA ARG A 34 2.52 -18.83 5.57
C ARG A 34 3.50 -18.33 6.62
N ALA A 35 3.05 -18.28 7.87
CA ALA A 35 3.84 -17.84 9.01
C ALA A 35 3.70 -18.84 10.16
N ILE A 36 4.70 -18.88 11.04
CA ILE A 36 4.64 -19.67 12.27
C ILE A 36 4.31 -18.70 13.40
N SER A 37 3.21 -18.96 14.10
CA SER A 37 2.77 -18.20 15.27
C SER A 37 2.50 -19.18 16.41
N GLU A 38 3.16 -19.00 17.55
CA GLU A 38 3.00 -19.86 18.74
C GLU A 38 3.21 -21.38 18.47
N GLY A 39 3.97 -21.71 17.42
CA GLY A 39 4.22 -23.09 17.01
C GLY A 39 3.25 -23.63 15.95
N ASP A 40 2.19 -22.89 15.63
CA ASP A 40 1.22 -23.25 14.59
C ASP A 40 1.53 -22.54 13.27
N GLU A 41 1.34 -23.25 12.16
CA GLU A 41 1.40 -22.67 10.83
C GLU A 41 0.06 -21.99 10.51
N ILE A 42 0.11 -20.68 10.33
CA ILE A 42 -1.03 -19.86 9.92
C ILE A 42 -0.82 -19.33 8.51
N GLN A 43 -1.91 -19.18 7.78
CA GLN A 43 -1.92 -18.38 6.56
C GLN A 43 -2.35 -16.96 6.91
N ILE A 44 -1.50 -16.00 6.60
CA ILE A 44 -1.82 -14.58 6.77
C ILE A 44 -2.87 -14.21 5.73
N ASP A 45 -3.99 -13.65 6.18
CA ASP A 45 -5.06 -13.17 5.31
C ASP A 45 -5.32 -11.70 5.62
N PHE A 46 -5.00 -10.83 4.64
CA PHE A 46 -5.27 -9.39 4.71
C PHE A 46 -6.38 -8.97 3.72
N ALA A 47 -7.24 -9.89 3.28
CA ALA A 47 -8.27 -9.57 2.28
C ALA A 47 -9.18 -8.41 2.70
N ALA A 48 -9.52 -8.33 4.00
CA ALA A 48 -10.37 -7.26 4.53
C ALA A 48 -9.68 -5.89 4.49
N GLU A 49 -8.41 -5.82 4.91
CA GLU A 49 -7.60 -4.60 4.91
C GLU A 49 -7.30 -4.14 3.49
N ILE A 50 -6.97 -5.08 2.59
CA ILE A 50 -6.78 -4.81 1.16
C ILE A 50 -8.05 -4.19 0.57
N TYR A 51 -9.22 -4.77 0.86
CA TYR A 51 -10.50 -4.23 0.41
C TYR A 51 -10.73 -2.81 0.94
N ALA A 52 -10.58 -2.60 2.25
CA ALA A 52 -10.81 -1.30 2.88
C ALA A 52 -9.90 -0.19 2.32
N LEU A 53 -8.61 -0.47 2.18
CA LEU A 53 -7.66 0.51 1.63
C LEU A 53 -7.88 0.76 0.13
N SER A 54 -8.29 -0.26 -0.63
CA SER A 54 -8.68 -0.08 -2.04
C SER A 54 -9.88 0.86 -2.16
N ARG A 55 -10.90 0.68 -1.30
CA ARG A 55 -12.06 1.59 -1.23
C ARG A 55 -11.66 3.02 -0.85
N ALA A 56 -10.71 3.19 0.06
CA ALA A 56 -10.22 4.51 0.45
C ALA A 56 -9.52 5.24 -0.72
N LEU A 57 -8.72 4.53 -1.52
CA LEU A 57 -8.10 5.08 -2.73
C LEU A 57 -9.14 5.50 -3.76
N GLU A 58 -10.16 4.68 -4.00
CA GLU A 58 -11.26 5.05 -4.91
C GLU A 58 -12.00 6.32 -4.45
N LEU A 59 -12.23 6.48 -3.15
CA LEU A 59 -12.87 7.68 -2.58
C LEU A 59 -12.00 8.94 -2.73
N LEU A 60 -10.67 8.78 -2.78
CA LEU A 60 -9.72 9.85 -3.08
C LEU A 60 -9.61 10.14 -4.59
N GLY A 61 -10.37 9.44 -5.43
CA GLY A 61 -10.34 9.58 -6.88
C GLY A 61 -9.12 8.93 -7.55
N VAL A 62 -8.41 8.04 -6.84
CA VAL A 62 -7.28 7.29 -7.40
C VAL A 62 -7.81 6.13 -8.23
N ASP A 63 -7.35 6.02 -9.47
CA ASP A 63 -7.63 4.87 -10.31
C ASP A 63 -6.78 3.66 -9.87
N THR A 64 -7.42 2.71 -9.20
CA THR A 64 -6.82 1.47 -8.71
C THR A 64 -6.78 0.36 -9.76
N SER A 65 -7.29 0.60 -10.98
CA SER A 65 -7.22 -0.36 -12.08
C SER A 65 -5.86 -0.38 -12.78
N MET A 66 -5.03 0.65 -12.57
CA MET A 66 -3.67 0.72 -13.09
C MET A 66 -2.64 0.27 -12.04
N PRO A 67 -1.48 -0.30 -12.47
CA PRO A 67 -0.39 -0.60 -11.55
C PRO A 67 0.08 0.69 -10.88
N ILE A 68 -0.08 0.77 -9.56
CA ILE A 68 0.38 1.94 -8.82
C ILE A 68 1.91 1.86 -8.73
N HIS A 69 2.61 2.86 -9.29
CA HIS A 69 4.06 2.89 -9.27
C HIS A 69 4.58 3.29 -7.88
N PHE A 70 5.20 2.33 -7.20
CA PHE A 70 5.79 2.52 -5.88
C PHE A 70 7.12 3.28 -5.99
N SER A 71 7.06 4.60 -5.83
CA SER A 71 8.25 5.34 -5.44
C SER A 71 8.45 5.15 -3.94
N CYS A 72 9.49 4.40 -3.58
CA CYS A 72 10.02 4.21 -2.22
C CYS A 72 9.90 5.53 -1.41
N PRO A 73 9.53 5.50 -0.12
CA PRO A 73 9.52 6.72 0.67
C PRO A 73 10.94 7.31 0.76
N ASP A 74 11.02 8.65 0.81
CA ASP A 74 12.13 9.31 1.51
C ASP A 74 12.15 8.68 2.91
N GLN A 75 13.29 8.10 3.31
CA GLN A 75 13.47 7.14 4.42
C GLN A 75 12.41 7.17 5.54
N PRO A 76 11.92 6.00 6.01
CA PRO A 76 11.12 5.97 7.23
C PRO A 76 11.89 6.66 8.37
N PRO A 77 11.22 7.39 9.28
CA PRO A 77 11.89 7.99 10.42
C PRO A 77 12.65 6.91 11.21
N PRO A 78 13.84 7.23 11.75
CA PRO A 78 14.61 6.27 12.53
C PRO A 78 13.73 5.70 13.65
N ARG A 79 13.74 4.37 13.79
CA ARG A 79 13.10 3.70 14.92
C ARG A 79 14.05 3.85 16.09
N GLU A 80 13.62 4.56 17.14
CA GLU A 80 14.31 4.61 18.44
C GLU A 80 14.31 3.22 19.11
#